data_AF-A0A4Y2CLX9-F1
#
_entry.id   AF-A0A4Y2CLX9-F1
#
_cell.length_a   1.000
_cell.length_b   1.000
_cell.length_c   1.000
_cell.angle_alpha   90.00
_cell.angle_beta   90.00
_cell.angle_gamma   90.00
#
_symmetry.space_group_name_H-M   'P 1'
#
loop_
_entity.id
_entity.type
_entity.pdbx_description
1 polymer ?
#
loop_
_entity_poly.entity_id
_entity_poly.type
_entity_poly.pdbx_seq_one_letter_code
_entity_poly.pdbx_strand_id
1 'polypeptide(L)'
;MEFQRFLDSCQVVQSVETKGRKEFKCWPRGQTHSKYLGVILDQRLTYQPHIEYIKKNYTAAEARLYPILNKDSKMSTNNKLLIYKSILRSLISYAVPI
;
A
#
# COMPACT_ATOMS: atom_id res chain seq x y z
N MET A 1 -14.21 -15.89 22.66
CA MET A 1 -15.01 -15.66 21.42
C MET A 1 -15.45 -14.20 21.23
N GLU A 2 -14.93 -13.23 22.01
CA GLU A 2 -15.25 -11.80 21.84
C GLU A 2 -14.45 -11.12 20.70
N PHE A 3 -13.25 -11.63 20.40
CA PHE A 3 -12.37 -11.04 19.40
C PHE A 3 -12.96 -11.06 17.98
N GLN A 4 -13.75 -12.09 17.66
CA GLN A 4 -14.37 -12.25 16.35
C GLN A 4 -15.47 -11.22 16.10
N ARG A 5 -16.29 -10.91 17.13
CA ARG A 5 -17.36 -9.90 17.05
C ARG A 5 -16.82 -8.49 16.90
N PHE A 6 -15.65 -8.21 17.46
CA PHE A 6 -14.99 -6.91 17.31
C PHE A 6 -14.47 -6.71 15.87
N LEU A 7 -13.96 -7.77 15.25
CA LEU A 7 -13.53 -7.75 13.84
C LEU A 7 -14.72 -7.58 12.87
N ASP A 8 -15.93 -8.03 13.24
CA ASP A 8 -17.15 -7.87 12.44
C ASP A 8 -17.80 -6.48 12.54
N SER A 9 -17.46 -5.67 13.55
CA SER A 9 -18.05 -4.34 13.79
C SER A 9 -17.20 -3.17 13.28
N CYS A 10 -15.94 -3.39 12.94
CA CYS A 10 -15.07 -2.34 12.37
C CYS A 10 -15.29 -2.25 10.86
N GLN A 11 -16.09 -1.27 10.41
CA GLN A 11 -16.06 -0.79 9.02
C GLN A 11 -14.65 -0.31 8.69
N VAL A 12 -13.85 -1.15 8.02
CA VAL A 12 -12.57 -0.71 7.48
C VAL A 12 -12.83 -0.04 6.14
N VAL A 13 -12.79 1.29 6.16
CA VAL A 13 -12.85 2.14 4.97
C VAL A 13 -11.51 2.00 4.24
N GLN A 14 -11.51 1.45 3.03
CA GLN A 14 -10.32 1.46 2.19
C GLN A 14 -10.51 2.42 1.02
N SER A 15 -9.52 3.27 0.77
CA SER A 15 -9.40 3.99 -0.51
C SER A 15 -8.98 2.99 -1.58
N VAL A 16 -9.92 2.55 -2.41
CA VAL A 16 -9.62 1.78 -3.61
C VAL A 16 -9.48 2.78 -4.75
N GLU A 17 -8.33 2.77 -5.43
CA GLU A 17 -8.13 3.64 -6.60
C GLU A 17 -8.69 2.94 -7.84
N THR A 18 -9.93 3.26 -8.17
CA THR A 18 -10.65 2.80 -9.37
C THR A 18 -10.68 3.94 -10.38
N LYS A 19 -10.07 3.75 -11.56
CA LYS A 19 -10.09 4.74 -12.66
C LYS A 19 -9.76 6.20 -12.23
N GLY A 20 -8.74 6.40 -11.38
CA GLY A 20 -8.33 7.75 -10.95
C GLY A 20 -9.31 8.46 -10.00
N ARG A 21 -10.33 7.77 -9.48
CA ARG A 21 -11.16 8.21 -8.36
C ARG A 21 -10.74 7.42 -7.12
N LYS A 22 -10.44 8.11 -6.02
CA LYS A 22 -10.32 7.47 -4.71
C LYS A 22 -11.72 7.20 -4.20
N GLU A 23 -12.14 5.94 -4.25
CA GLU A 23 -13.43 5.53 -3.76
C GLU A 23 -13.28 4.88 -2.39
N PHE A 24 -14.01 5.42 -1.42
CA PHE A 24 -14.08 4.87 -0.07
C PHE A 24 -15.14 3.78 -0.06
N LYS A 25 -14.70 2.52 -0.21
CA LYS A 25 -15.62 1.38 -0.22
C LYS A 25 -15.64 0.71 1.15
N CYS A 26 -16.83 0.61 1.74
CA CYS A 26 -17.06 -0.30 2.85
C CYS A 26 -16.98 -1.74 2.33
N TRP A 27 -16.15 -2.55 2.98
CA TRP A 27 -15.87 -3.92 2.56
C TRP A 27 -17.17 -4.76 2.71
N PRO A 28 -17.68 -5.41 1.65
CA PRO A 28 -18.85 -6.28 1.79
C PRO A 28 -18.57 -7.44 2.76
N ARG A 29 -19.60 -7.82 3.52
CA ARG A 29 -19.54 -8.95 4.47
C ARG A 29 -19.32 -10.26 3.70
N GLY A 30 -18.31 -11.05 4.09
CA GLY A 30 -18.00 -12.37 3.51
C GLY A 30 -16.75 -12.41 2.62
N GLN A 31 -15.65 -11.79 3.03
CA GLN A 31 -14.42 -11.75 2.22
C GLN A 31 -13.25 -12.52 2.83
N THR A 32 -12.42 -13.03 1.93
CA THR A 32 -11.22 -13.83 2.22
C THR A 32 -10.06 -13.00 2.78
N HIS A 33 -10.14 -11.67 2.70
CA HIS A 33 -9.06 -10.79 3.11
C HIS A 33 -9.57 -9.66 4.01
N SER A 34 -8.86 -9.40 5.11
CA SER A 34 -9.14 -8.37 6.10
C SER A 34 -8.09 -7.25 6.00
N LYS A 35 -8.44 -6.04 6.45
CA LYS A 35 -7.53 -4.90 6.45
C LYS A 35 -7.27 -4.47 7.87
N TYR A 36 -6.01 -4.40 8.26
CA TYR A 36 -5.61 -4.02 9.61
C TYR A 36 -4.37 -3.12 9.54
N LEU A 37 -4.42 -1.94 10.17
CA LEU A 37 -3.32 -0.96 10.18
C LEU A 37 -2.82 -0.52 8.78
N GLY A 38 -3.68 -0.63 7.75
CA GLY A 38 -3.32 -0.37 6.35
C GLY A 38 -2.69 -1.56 5.61
N VAL A 39 -2.53 -2.70 6.28
CA VAL A 39 -2.05 -3.97 5.72
C VAL A 39 -3.24 -4.84 5.30
N ILE A 40 -3.09 -5.57 4.19
CA ILE A 40 -4.10 -6.51 3.69
C ILE A 40 -3.68 -7.91 4.13
N LEU A 41 -4.45 -8.54 5.02
CA LEU A 41 -4.16 -9.87 5.52
C LEU A 41 -5.16 -10.86 4.95
N ASP A 42 -4.67 -11.99 4.48
CA ASP A 42 -5.53 -13.11 4.14
C ASP A 42 -6.08 -13.80 5.40
N GLN A 43 -7.17 -14.57 5.29
CA GLN A 43 -7.73 -15.33 6.41
C GLN A 43 -6.71 -16.28 7.06
N ARG A 44 -5.77 -16.80 6.25
CA ARG A 44 -4.67 -17.67 6.70
C ARG A 44 -3.45 -16.87 7.21
N LEU A 45 -3.59 -15.56 7.43
CA LEU A 45 -2.51 -14.62 7.74
C LEU A 45 -1.36 -14.61 6.71
N THR A 46 -1.64 -15.01 5.47
CA THR A 46 -0.65 -14.92 4.40
C THR A 46 -0.58 -13.49 3.85
N TYR A 47 0.64 -13.03 3.56
CA TYR A 47 0.90 -11.69 3.02
C TYR A 47 0.88 -11.64 1.48
N GLN A 48 0.55 -12.75 0.80
CA GLN A 48 0.54 -12.80 -0.68
C GLN A 48 -0.28 -11.68 -1.33
N PRO A 49 -1.57 -11.47 -0.99
CA PRO A 49 -2.34 -10.39 -1.59
C PRO A 49 -1.77 -8.99 -1.25
N HIS A 50 -1.11 -8.88 -0.09
CA HIS A 50 -0.46 -7.64 0.31
C HIS A 50 0.77 -7.31 -0.53
N ILE A 51 1.60 -8.32 -0.81
CA ILE A 51 2.82 -8.16 -1.61
C ILE A 51 2.46 -7.72 -3.04
N GLU A 52 1.43 -8.31 -3.64
CA GLU A 52 0.94 -7.89 -4.96
C GLU A 52 0.45 -6.44 -4.96
N TYR A 53 -0.28 -6.05 -3.90
CA TYR A 53 -0.72 -4.67 -3.71
C TYR A 53 0.45 -3.69 -3.57
N ILE A 54 1.46 -4.02 -2.75
CA ILE A 54 2.68 -3.20 -2.60
C ILE A 54 3.40 -3.08 -3.94
N LYS A 55 3.59 -4.19 -4.68
CA LYS A 55 4.27 -4.17 -6.00
C LYS A 55 3.57 -3.20 -6.95
N LYS A 56 2.24 -3.26 -7.04
CA LYS A 56 1.46 -2.37 -7.91
C LYS A 56 1.61 -0.90 -7.49
N ASN A 57 1.52 -0.62 -6.19
CA ASN A 57 1.69 0.74 -5.67
C ASN A 57 3.11 1.27 -5.89
N TYR A 58 4.12 0.42 -5.70
CA TYR A 58 5.52 0.76 -5.93
C TYR A 58 5.75 1.12 -7.39
N THR A 59 5.33 0.28 -8.34
CA THR A 59 5.46 0.57 -9.78
C THR A 59 4.75 1.87 -10.17
N ALA A 60 3.57 2.14 -9.59
CA ALA A 60 2.85 3.39 -9.84
C ALA A 60 3.58 4.62 -9.26
N ALA A 61 4.15 4.52 -8.05
CA ALA A 61 4.94 5.59 -7.43
C ALA A 61 6.25 5.82 -8.17
N GLU A 62 6.93 4.75 -8.57
CA GLU A 62 8.15 4.78 -9.38
C GLU A 62 7.90 5.48 -10.71
N ALA A 63 6.83 5.13 -11.43
CA ALA A 63 6.46 5.78 -12.69
C ALA A 63 6.22 7.30 -12.53
N ARG A 64 5.63 7.74 -11.41
CA ARG A 64 5.41 9.16 -11.10
C ARG A 64 6.72 9.89 -10.77
N LEU A 65 7.65 9.22 -10.09
CA LEU A 65 8.93 9.79 -9.68
C LEU A 65 10.02 9.68 -10.76
N TYR A 66 9.84 8.81 -11.74
CA TYR A 66 10.75 8.59 -12.85
C TYR A 66 11.27 9.88 -13.52
N PRO A 67 10.45 10.90 -13.86
CA PRO A 67 10.96 12.13 -14.47
C PRO A 67 11.97 12.88 -13.59
N ILE A 68 11.86 12.78 -12.26
CA ILE A 68 12.73 13.45 -11.30
C ILE A 68 13.96 12.60 -10.98
N LEU A 69 13.81 11.28 -10.99
CA LEU A 69 14.90 10.34 -10.71
C LEU A 69 15.75 10.04 -11.95
N ASN A 70 15.27 10.34 -13.16
CA ASN A 70 16.01 10.11 -14.39
C ASN A 70 17.39 10.78 -14.37
N LYS A 71 18.35 10.19 -15.10
CA LYS A 71 19.72 10.70 -15.26
C LYS A 71 19.73 12.12 -15.84
N ASP A 72 18.79 12.42 -16.74
CA ASP A 72 18.70 13.69 -17.46
C ASP A 72 18.08 14.82 -16.62
N SER A 73 17.58 14.53 -15.40
CA SER A 73 17.02 15.56 -14.53
C SER A 73 18.12 16.40 -13.87
N LYS A 74 17.92 17.73 -13.85
CA LYS A 74 18.87 18.77 -13.36
C LYS A 74 19.12 18.77 -11.83
N MET A 75 18.65 17.76 -11.10
CA MET A 75 18.78 17.70 -9.64
C MET A 75 20.12 17.11 -9.17
N SER A 76 20.60 17.55 -8.01
CA SER A 76 21.78 16.97 -7.37
C SER A 76 21.53 15.53 -6.92
N THR A 77 22.57 14.68 -6.99
CA THR A 77 22.49 13.25 -6.63
C THR A 77 22.02 13.03 -5.19
N ASN A 78 22.46 13.87 -4.26
CA ASN A 78 22.05 13.80 -2.84
C ASN A 78 20.54 13.97 -2.68
N ASN A 79 19.95 14.93 -3.39
CA ASN A 79 18.51 15.18 -3.32
C ASN A 79 17.71 14.02 -3.95
N LYS A 80 18.19 13.44 -5.04
CA LYS A 80 17.58 12.23 -5.64
C LYS A 80 17.59 11.06 -4.64
N LEU A 81 18.71 10.85 -3.95
CA LEU A 81 18.86 9.81 -2.92
C LEU A 81 17.90 10.03 -1.74
N LEU A 82 17.75 11.29 -1.29
CA LEU A 82 16.83 11.64 -0.22
C LEU A 82 15.38 11.34 -0.61
N ILE A 83 14.95 11.72 -1.82
CA ILE A 83 13.60 11.44 -2.35
C ILE A 83 13.37 9.93 -2.45
N TYR A 84 14.35 9.18 -2.96
CA TYR A 84 14.28 7.73 -3.05
C TYR A 84 14.08 7.08 -1.67
N LYS A 85 14.88 7.50 -0.67
CA LYS A 85 14.80 6.99 0.71
C LYS A 85 13.52 7.39 1.42
N SER A 86 12.99 8.58 1.18
CA SER A 86 11.81 9.06 1.88
C SER A 86 10.52 8.44 1.34
N ILE A 87 10.42 8.21 0.03
CA ILE A 87 9.17 7.74 -0.60
C ILE A 87 9.20 6.25 -0.94
N LEU A 88 10.17 5.81 -1.75
CA LEU A 88 10.15 4.44 -2.28
C LEU A 88 10.53 3.42 -1.19
N ARG A 89 11.53 3.75 -0.36
CA ARG A 89 11.91 2.88 0.76
C ARG A 89 10.83 2.79 1.83
N SER A 90 10.14 3.89 2.15
CA SER A 90 9.07 3.88 3.16
C SER A 90 7.86 3.05 2.72
N LEU A 91 7.52 3.09 1.42
CA LEU A 91 6.46 2.28 0.81
C LEU A 91 6.68 0.78 1.01
N ILE A 92 7.92 0.31 0.81
CA ILE A 92 8.26 -1.11 0.96
C ILE A 92 8.43 -1.46 2.45
N SER A 93 9.19 -0.66 3.19
CA SER A 93 9.62 -1.00 4.55
C SER A 93 8.49 -1.04 5.57
N TYR A 94 7.40 -0.29 5.38
CA TYR A 94 6.33 -0.21 6.36
C TYR A 94 5.51 -1.50 6.45
N ALA A 95 5.37 -2.24 5.35
CA ALA A 95 4.30 -3.22 5.20
C ALA A 95 4.79 -4.62 4.76
N VAL A 96 6.10 -4.78 4.57
CA VAL A 96 6.73 -6.09 4.31
C VAL A 96 7.02 -6.79 5.64
N PRO A 97 6.59 -8.05 5.83
CA PRO A 97 6.96 -8.82 7.00
C PRO A 97 8.48 -9.10 6.97
N ILE A 98 9.16 -8.70 8.04
CA ILE A 98 10.58 -8.99 8.31
C ILE A 98 10.73 -10.16 9.27
#